data_AF-A0A918DXW9-F1
#
_entry.id   AF-A0A918DXW9-F1
#
_cell.length_a   1.000
_cell.length_b   1.000
_cell.length_c   1.000
_cell.angle_alpha   90.00
_cell.angle_beta   90.00
_cell.angle_gamma   90.00
#
_symmetry.space_group_name_H-M   'P 1'
#
loop_
_entity.id
_entity.type
_entity.pdbx_description
1 polymer ?
#
loop_
_entity_poly.entity_id
_entity_poly.type
_entity_poly.pdbx_seq_one_letter_code
_entity_poly.pdbx_strand_id
1 'polypeptide(L)'
;MDRSVGNGHLRKADQQPVGELVKRASEQMSELVRQELRLAQAEMAEKGKRFGIGGGLFGGAAVFAFVALQAAAAAAIAALALVLPVWASALIVMGILLVLAAIAAAVGKKKVKQATPPAPRQAIAGVKADVAELKERVHR
;
A
#
# COMPACT_ATOMS: atom_id res chain seq x y z
N MET A 1 -17.52 -58.98 61.82
CA MET A 1 -16.41 -58.03 61.56
C MET A 1 -16.12 -58.07 60.07
N ASP A 2 -16.02 -57.00 59.29
CA ASP A 2 -16.39 -55.60 59.40
C ASP A 2 -15.99 -54.98 58.03
N ARG A 3 -16.82 -54.05 57.52
CA ARG A 3 -16.54 -53.06 56.44
C ARG A 3 -16.26 -53.58 55.03
N SER A 4 -16.66 -52.91 53.96
CA SER A 4 -17.59 -51.81 53.71
C SER A 4 -17.56 -51.70 52.19
N VAL A 5 -18.66 -52.06 51.55
CA VAL A 5 -18.92 -51.65 50.18
C VAL A 5 -19.06 -50.12 50.21
N GLY A 6 -18.21 -49.41 49.46
CA GLY A 6 -18.26 -47.95 49.31
C GLY A 6 -16.94 -47.47 48.70
N ASN A 7 -16.90 -46.56 47.73
CA ASN A 7 -17.95 -45.72 47.18
C ASN A 7 -17.47 -45.22 45.81
N GLY A 8 -18.42 -44.79 44.97
CA GLY A 8 -18.20 -44.47 43.56
C GLY A 8 -17.14 -43.41 43.27
N HIS A 9 -16.09 -43.82 42.56
CA HIS A 9 -15.33 -42.92 41.68
C HIS A 9 -15.83 -43.04 40.24
N LEU A 10 -17.14 -43.27 40.05
CA LEU A 10 -17.80 -43.05 38.76
C LEU A 10 -17.65 -41.56 38.41
N ARG A 11 -16.56 -41.27 37.69
CA ARG A 11 -16.45 -40.27 36.63
C ARG A 11 -17.42 -39.09 36.81
N LYS A 12 -17.01 -38.06 37.56
CA LYS A 12 -17.46 -36.67 37.30
C LYS A 12 -16.83 -36.19 35.98
N ALA A 13 -17.08 -36.91 34.90
CA ALA A 13 -16.59 -36.59 33.59
C ALA A 13 -17.62 -35.85 32.72
N ASP A 14 -18.86 -35.62 33.20
CA ASP A 14 -19.96 -35.49 32.24
C ASP A 14 -20.82 -34.23 32.27
N GLN A 15 -20.44 -33.17 32.98
CA GLN A 15 -21.14 -31.88 32.83
C GLN A 15 -20.16 -30.73 33.01
N GLN A 16 -19.27 -30.50 32.03
CA GLN A 16 -18.79 -29.14 31.85
C GLN A 16 -20.03 -28.31 31.47
N PRO A 17 -20.41 -27.29 32.26
CA PRO A 17 -21.57 -26.49 31.93
C PRO A 17 -21.35 -25.88 30.55
N VAL A 18 -22.36 -25.92 29.68
CA VAL A 18 -22.30 -25.38 28.30
C VAL A 18 -21.73 -23.95 28.25
N GLY A 19 -21.95 -23.17 29.31
CA GLY A 19 -21.36 -21.84 29.47
C GLY A 19 -19.82 -21.81 29.51
N GLU A 20 -19.17 -22.86 30.03
CA GLU A 20 -17.70 -22.96 30.07
C GLU A 20 -17.11 -23.27 28.68
N LEU A 21 -17.80 -24.07 27.87
CA LEU A 21 -17.43 -24.35 26.48
C LEU A 21 -17.61 -23.10 25.59
N VAL A 22 -18.71 -22.38 25.75
CA VAL A 22 -18.96 -21.10 25.04
C VAL A 22 -17.92 -20.04 25.41
N LYS A 23 -17.55 -19.98 26.69
CA LYS A 23 -16.50 -19.08 27.17
C LYS A 23 -15.15 -19.41 26.53
N ARG A 24 -14.74 -20.69 26.53
CA ARG A 24 -13.48 -21.14 25.90
C ARG A 24 -13.48 -20.90 24.39
N ALA A 25 -14.58 -21.18 23.69
CA ALA A 25 -14.69 -20.91 22.26
C ALA A 25 -14.57 -19.41 21.94
N SER A 26 -15.19 -18.56 22.77
CA SER A 26 -15.09 -17.10 22.64
C SER A 26 -13.67 -16.58 22.91
N GLU A 27 -12.99 -17.16 23.90
CA GLU A 27 -11.58 -16.88 24.19
C GLU A 27 -10.68 -17.31 23.02
N GLN A 28 -10.88 -18.51 22.45
CA GLN A 28 -10.13 -18.99 21.30
C GLN A 28 -10.36 -18.15 20.04
N MET A 29 -11.60 -17.75 19.76
CA MET A 29 -11.90 -16.84 18.64
C MET A 29 -11.23 -15.48 18.85
N SER A 30 -11.24 -14.95 20.08
CA SER A 30 -10.57 -13.70 20.41
C SER A 30 -9.05 -13.80 20.25
N GLU A 31 -8.47 -14.95 20.63
CA GLU A 31 -7.05 -15.24 20.47
C GLU A 31 -6.66 -15.31 18.99
N LEU A 32 -7.46 -16.00 18.16
CA LEU A 32 -7.26 -16.12 16.72
C LEU A 32 -7.31 -14.75 16.03
N VAL A 33 -8.32 -13.93 16.32
CA VAL A 33 -8.43 -12.58 15.76
C VAL A 33 -7.20 -11.74 16.12
N ARG A 34 -6.71 -11.83 17.36
CA ARG A 34 -5.48 -11.13 17.77
C ARG A 34 -4.24 -11.63 17.03
N GLN A 35 -4.15 -12.94 16.76
CA GLN A 35 -3.06 -13.51 15.97
C GLN A 35 -3.09 -13.02 14.53
N GLU A 36 -4.26 -13.03 13.89
CA GLU A 36 -4.44 -12.53 12.52
C GLU A 36 -4.09 -11.04 12.42
N LEU A 37 -4.48 -10.24 13.42
CA LEU A 37 -4.09 -8.83 13.49
C LEU A 37 -2.58 -8.64 13.66
N ARG A 38 -1.92 -9.46 14.48
CA ARG A 38 -0.45 -9.42 14.63
C ARG A 38 0.25 -9.84 13.35
N LEU A 39 -0.26 -10.86 12.67
CA LEU A 39 0.27 -11.31 11.39
C LEU A 39 0.11 -10.22 10.32
N ALA A 40 -1.08 -9.63 10.21
CA ALA A 40 -1.34 -8.52 9.30
C ALA A 40 -0.44 -7.32 9.61
N GLN A 41 -0.22 -6.98 10.88
CA GLN A 41 0.73 -5.93 11.27
C GLN A 41 2.16 -6.27 10.85
N ALA A 42 2.62 -7.49 11.06
CA ALA A 42 3.95 -7.93 10.65
C ALA A 42 4.12 -7.87 9.12
N GLU A 43 3.14 -8.36 8.36
CA GLU A 43 3.15 -8.33 6.90
C GLU A 43 3.10 -6.89 6.36
N MET A 44 2.31 -6.02 6.98
CA MET A 44 2.26 -4.59 6.63
C MET A 44 3.56 -3.87 6.98
N ALA A 45 4.19 -4.17 8.11
CA ALA A 45 5.50 -3.62 8.47
C ALA A 45 6.57 -4.06 7.47
N GLU A 46 6.57 -5.32 7.04
CA GLU A 46 7.54 -5.83 6.08
C GLU A 46 7.31 -5.27 4.67
N LYS A 47 6.05 -5.20 4.21
CA LYS A 47 5.68 -4.49 2.97
C LYS A 47 6.11 -3.02 3.06
N GLY A 48 5.77 -2.34 4.15
CA GLY A 48 6.12 -0.94 4.40
C GLY A 48 7.63 -0.70 4.38
N LYS A 49 8.44 -1.58 4.98
CA LYS A 49 9.91 -1.51 4.94
C LYS A 49 10.45 -1.66 3.52
N ARG A 50 9.96 -2.64 2.76
CA ARG A 50 10.38 -2.84 1.35
C ARG A 50 10.01 -1.65 0.47
N PHE A 51 8.79 -1.14 0.61
CA PHE A 51 8.36 0.08 -0.09
C PHE A 51 9.14 1.32 0.38
N GLY A 52 9.46 1.43 1.66
CA GLY A 52 10.20 2.54 2.23
C GLY A 52 11.67 2.59 1.78
N ILE A 53 12.36 1.43 1.78
CA ILE A 53 13.73 1.33 1.27
C ILE A 53 13.75 1.60 -0.23
N GLY A 54 12.85 0.96 -0.99
CA GLY A 54 12.74 1.17 -2.43
C GLY A 54 12.44 2.64 -2.76
N GLY A 55 11.44 3.22 -2.12
CA GLY A 55 11.06 4.63 -2.28
C GLY A 55 12.17 5.59 -1.87
N GLY A 56 12.88 5.31 -0.78
CA GLY A 56 14.02 6.09 -0.32
C GLY A 56 15.20 6.05 -1.29
N LEU A 57 15.57 4.87 -1.79
CA LEU A 57 16.63 4.72 -2.79
C LEU A 57 16.27 5.42 -4.11
N PHE A 58 15.03 5.28 -4.60
CA PHE A 58 14.57 6.00 -5.78
C PHE A 58 14.57 7.51 -5.57
N GLY A 59 14.13 7.99 -4.39
CA GLY A 59 14.18 9.40 -4.02
C GLY A 59 15.61 9.94 -4.02
N GLY A 60 16.53 9.23 -3.36
CA GLY A 60 17.96 9.59 -3.35
C GLY A 60 18.56 9.60 -4.76
N ALA A 61 18.31 8.56 -5.55
CA ALA A 61 18.77 8.47 -6.93
C ALA A 61 18.23 9.62 -7.80
N ALA A 62 16.99 10.05 -7.59
CA ALA A 62 16.41 11.19 -8.31
C ALA A 62 17.15 12.50 -8.00
N VAL A 63 17.57 12.73 -6.75
CA VAL A 63 18.37 13.90 -6.37
C VAL A 63 19.73 13.88 -7.07
N PHE A 64 20.45 12.75 -7.02
CA PHE A 64 21.74 12.61 -7.71
C PHE A 64 21.59 12.76 -9.22
N ALA A 65 20.56 12.16 -9.83
CA ALA A 65 20.28 12.30 -11.25
C ALA A 65 19.97 13.76 -11.63
N PHE A 66 19.27 14.51 -10.78
CA PHE A 66 18.99 15.93 -11.00
C PHE A 66 20.28 16.77 -11.01
N VAL A 67 21.17 16.57 -10.04
CA VAL A 67 22.48 17.26 -9.99
C VAL A 67 23.35 16.87 -11.19
N ALA A 68 23.41 15.58 -11.52
CA ALA A 68 24.15 15.08 -12.68
C ALA A 68 23.62 15.67 -14.00
N LEU A 69 22.30 15.83 -14.14
CA LEU A 69 21.68 16.44 -15.32
C LEU A 69 22.06 17.91 -15.46
N GLN A 70 22.12 18.68 -14.37
CA GLN A 70 22.58 20.07 -14.39
C GLN A 70 24.05 20.17 -14.81
N ALA A 71 24.92 19.30 -14.26
CA ALA A 71 26.32 19.24 -14.64
C ALA A 71 26.50 18.85 -16.12
N ALA A 72 25.73 17.87 -16.60
CA ALA A 72 25.73 17.46 -18.00
C ALA A 72 25.25 18.59 -18.94
N ALA A 73 24.20 19.33 -18.55
CA ALA A 73 23.74 20.48 -19.31
C ALA A 73 24.82 21.57 -19.40
N ALA A 74 25.48 21.90 -18.29
CA ALA A 74 26.58 22.85 -18.26
C ALA A 74 27.76 22.39 -19.14
N ALA A 75 28.14 21.11 -19.06
CA ALA A 75 29.19 20.53 -19.89
C ALA A 75 28.85 20.58 -21.38
N ALA A 76 27.61 20.27 -21.75
CA ALA A 76 27.14 20.34 -23.14
C ALA A 76 27.15 21.78 -23.67
N ILE A 77 26.71 22.74 -22.87
CA ILE A 77 26.77 24.17 -23.23
C ILE A 77 28.22 24.60 -23.42
N ALA A 78 29.12 24.25 -22.50
CA ALA A 78 30.54 24.58 -22.58
C ALA A 78 31.20 23.97 -23.83
N ALA A 79 30.89 22.71 -24.15
CA ALA A 79 31.40 22.04 -25.34
C ALA A 79 30.92 22.71 -26.64
N LEU A 80 29.63 23.05 -26.74
CA LEU A 80 29.10 23.77 -27.90
C LEU A 80 29.63 25.20 -27.99
N ALA A 81 29.91 25.84 -26.85
CA ALA A 81 30.48 27.18 -26.79
C ALA A 81 31.91 27.27 -27.38
N LEU A 82 32.58 26.13 -27.63
CA LEU A 82 33.85 26.09 -28.36
C LEU A 82 33.70 26.50 -29.83
N VAL A 83 32.50 26.35 -30.41
CA VAL A 83 32.22 26.60 -31.83
C VAL A 83 31.04 27.56 -32.08
N LEU A 84 30.24 27.85 -31.05
CA LEU A 84 29.08 28.74 -31.12
C LEU A 84 29.11 29.79 -29.99
N PRO A 85 28.44 30.94 -30.14
CA PRO A 85 28.22 31.85 -29.02
C PRO A 85 27.47 31.17 -27.86
N VAL A 86 27.84 31.50 -26.62
CA VAL A 86 27.29 30.89 -25.39
C VAL A 86 25.76 30.92 -25.36
N TRP A 87 25.13 32.01 -25.81
CA TRP A 87 23.67 32.13 -25.84
C TRP A 87 23.01 31.12 -26.78
N ALA A 88 23.61 30.84 -27.94
CA ALA A 88 23.07 29.88 -28.91
C ALA A 88 23.23 28.45 -28.40
N SER A 89 24.39 28.12 -27.82
CA SER A 89 24.65 26.85 -27.15
C SER A 89 23.63 26.57 -26.04
N ALA A 90 23.36 27.57 -25.19
CA ALA A 90 22.37 27.46 -24.12
C ALA A 90 20.96 27.18 -24.65
N LEU A 91 20.53 27.89 -25.70
CA LEU A 91 19.21 27.68 -26.31
C LEU A 91 19.06 26.29 -26.93
N ILE A 92 20.10 25.78 -27.61
CA ILE A 92 20.08 24.44 -28.21
C ILE A 92 19.94 23.37 -27.13
N VAL A 93 20.78 23.42 -26.09
CA VAL A 93 20.75 22.45 -24.99
C VAL A 93 19.41 22.53 -24.25
N MET A 94 18.91 23.73 -23.98
CA MET A 94 17.59 23.94 -23.39
C MET A 94 16.49 23.31 -24.24
N GLY A 95 16.49 23.53 -25.55
CA GLY A 95 15.51 22.95 -26.46
C GLY A 95 15.50 21.43 -26.42
N ILE A 96 16.67 20.80 -26.45
CA ILE A 96 16.81 19.34 -26.34
C ILE A 96 16.26 18.83 -25.00
N LEU A 97 16.63 19.49 -23.89
CA LEU A 97 16.15 19.09 -22.56
C LEU A 97 14.64 19.24 -22.41
N LEU A 98 14.03 20.28 -23.00
CA LEU A 98 12.57 20.45 -23.00
C LEU A 98 11.86 19.35 -23.78
N VAL A 99 12.40 18.93 -24.93
CA VAL A 99 11.85 17.81 -25.70
C VAL A 99 11.93 16.51 -24.89
N LEU A 100 13.08 16.22 -24.28
CA LEU A 100 13.26 15.05 -23.42
C LEU A 100 12.30 15.08 -22.22
N ALA A 101 12.13 16.24 -21.58
CA ALA A 101 11.22 16.43 -20.47
C ALA A 101 9.75 16.21 -20.89
N ALA A 102 9.35 16.72 -22.06
CA ALA A 102 8.00 16.50 -22.60
C ALA A 102 7.72 15.01 -22.86
N ILE A 103 8.68 14.28 -23.44
CA ILE A 103 8.57 12.83 -23.66
C ILE A 103 8.47 12.10 -22.32
N ALA A 104 9.36 12.41 -21.36
CA ALA A 104 9.35 11.78 -20.04
C ALA A 104 8.02 12.03 -19.31
N ALA A 105 7.49 13.27 -19.36
CA ALA A 105 6.20 13.62 -18.77
C ALA A 105 5.04 12.87 -19.44
N ALA A 106 5.05 12.72 -20.77
CA ALA A 106 4.02 11.98 -21.50
C ALA A 106 4.04 10.48 -21.15
N VAL A 107 5.22 9.87 -21.11
CA VAL A 107 5.40 8.46 -20.73
C VAL A 107 5.01 8.25 -19.27
N GLY A 108 5.47 9.13 -18.37
CA GLY A 108 5.12 9.09 -16.95
C GLY A 108 3.61 9.17 -16.73
N LYS A 109 2.93 10.12 -17.38
CA LYS A 109 1.47 10.25 -17.34
C LYS A 109 0.76 8.98 -17.83
N LYS A 110 1.28 8.34 -18.89
CA LYS A 110 0.72 7.07 -19.40
C LYS A 110 0.90 5.93 -18.40
N LYS A 111 2.08 5.81 -17.78
CA LYS A 111 2.38 4.78 -16.77
C LYS A 111 1.55 4.96 -15.50
N VAL A 112 1.41 6.19 -15.00
CA VAL A 112 0.54 6.49 -13.84
C VAL A 112 -0.92 6.14 -14.15
N LYS A 113 -1.42 6.48 -15.33
CA LYS A 113 -2.78 6.10 -15.75
C LYS A 113 -3.00 4.59 -15.85
N GLN A 114 -1.96 3.81 -16.16
CA GLN A 114 -2.03 2.35 -16.23
C GLN A 114 -1.89 1.69 -14.86
N ALA A 115 -1.08 2.27 -13.97
CA ALA A 115 -0.82 1.74 -12.62
C ALA A 115 -1.91 2.12 -11.62
N THR A 116 -2.69 3.18 -11.88
CA THR A 116 -3.86 3.53 -11.07
C THR A 116 -5.03 2.68 -11.56
N PRO A 117 -5.64 1.83 -10.72
CA PRO A 117 -6.87 1.14 -11.10
C PRO A 117 -7.89 2.20 -11.56
N PRO A 118 -8.58 2.01 -12.70
CA PRO A 118 -9.69 2.89 -13.04
C PRO A 118 -10.61 2.91 -11.83
N ALA A 119 -11.00 4.12 -11.37
CA ALA A 119 -11.86 4.31 -10.20
C ALA A 119 -12.94 3.21 -10.17
N PRO A 120 -13.14 2.49 -9.05
CA PRO A 120 -13.83 1.21 -9.04
C PRO A 120 -15.28 1.40 -9.48
N ARG A 121 -15.53 1.28 -10.78
CA ARG A 121 -16.77 1.74 -11.42
C ARG A 121 -17.98 1.02 -10.82
N GLN A 122 -17.80 -0.25 -10.47
CA GLN A 122 -18.80 -1.08 -9.82
C GLN A 122 -19.07 -0.64 -8.38
N ALA A 123 -18.04 -0.33 -7.59
CA ALA A 123 -18.21 0.17 -6.24
C ALA A 123 -18.88 1.56 -6.22
N ILE A 124 -18.52 2.43 -7.17
CA ILE A 124 -19.14 3.75 -7.33
C ILE A 124 -20.60 3.63 -7.81
N ALA A 125 -20.89 2.65 -8.68
CA ALA A 125 -22.26 2.37 -9.13
C ALA A 125 -23.13 1.81 -8.00
N GLY A 126 -22.60 0.90 -7.17
CA GLY A 126 -23.30 0.38 -5.99
C GLY A 126 -23.64 1.50 -5.00
N VAL A 127 -22.66 2.31 -4.62
CA VAL A 127 -22.89 3.46 -3.71
C VAL A 127 -23.90 4.46 -4.29
N LYS A 128 -23.90 4.70 -5.61
CA LYS A 128 -24.92 5.56 -6.24
C LYS A 128 -26.32 4.95 -6.20
N ALA A 129 -26.45 3.64 -6.39
CA ALA A 129 -27.72 2.94 -6.28
C ALA A 129 -28.26 2.99 -4.85
N ASP A 130 -27.41 2.72 -3.86
CA ASP A 130 -27.76 2.76 -2.44
C ASP A 130 -28.22 4.16 -2.01
N VAL A 131 -27.56 5.23 -2.50
CA VAL A 131 -27.95 6.62 -2.24
C VAL A 131 -29.26 6.98 -2.93
N ALA A 132 -29.52 6.48 -4.14
CA ALA A 132 -30.77 6.73 -4.85
C ALA A 132 -31.96 6.08 -4.12
N GLU A 133 -31.79 4.84 -3.66
CA GLU A 133 -32.79 4.11 -2.89
C GLU A 133 -33.10 4.80 -1.55
N LEU A 134 -32.07 5.30 -0.86
CA LEU A 134 -32.24 6.04 0.38
C LEU A 134 -33.01 7.36 0.16
N LYS A 135 -32.76 8.05 -0.96
CA LYS A 135 -33.45 9.30 -1.31
C LYS A 135 -34.92 9.07 -1.63
N GLU A 136 -35.25 7.94 -2.27
CA GLU A 136 -36.64 7.56 -2.58
C GLU A 136 -37.43 7.20 -1.31
N ARG A 137 -36.80 6.51 -0.34
CA ARG A 137 -37.43 6.18 0.95
C ARG A 137 -37.72 7.40 1.83
N VAL A 138 -36.96 8.48 1.70
CA VAL A 138 -37.13 9.72 2.49
C VAL A 138 -38.17 10.66 1.87
N HIS A 139 -38.51 10.51 0.59
CA HIS A 139 -39.54 11.31 -0.09
C HIS A 139 -40.95 10.68 -0.06
N ARG A 140 -41.14 9.54 0.62
CA ARG A 140 -42.45 8.94 0.87
C ARG A 140 -43.01 9.28 2.24
#